data_AF-A0A964XSA5-F1
#
_entry.id   AF-A0A964XSA5-F1
#
_cell.length_a   1.000
_cell.length_b   1.000
_cell.length_c   1.000
_cell.angle_alpha   90.00
_cell.angle_beta   90.00
_cell.angle_gamma   90.00
#
_symmetry.space_group_name_H-M   'P 1'
#
loop_
_entity.id
_entity.type
_entity.pdbx_description
1 polymer ?
#
loop_
_entity_poly.entity_id
_entity_poly.type
_entity_poly.pdbx_seq_one_letter_code
_entity_poly.pdbx_strand_id
1 'polypeptide(L)' 'MKRKDLTVVSLKLLEDKKINQIYLRFRETISSFIGKEKFAIAVSGGSDSLALSILAKLYSLENDNDFVALIIDHKLR' A
#
# COMPACT_ATOMS: atom_id res chain seq x y z
N MET A 1 -18.93 9.54 13.40
CA MET A 1 -17.85 9.90 12.44
C MET A 1 -18.22 9.30 11.09
N LYS A 2 -18.56 10.10 10.06
CA LYS A 2 -18.80 9.55 8.71
C LYS A 2 -17.47 8.98 8.20
N ARG A 3 -17.42 7.69 7.88
CA ARG A 3 -16.24 7.07 7.26
C ARG A 3 -16.05 7.71 5.89
N LYS A 4 -14.92 8.37 5.67
CA LYS A 4 -14.51 8.80 4.33
C LYS A 4 -14.11 7.56 3.54
N ASP A 5 -14.61 7.42 2.32
CA ASP A 5 -14.12 6.39 1.40
C ASP A 5 -12.66 6.69 1.03
N LEU A 6 -11.75 6.02 1.72
CA LEU A 6 -10.30 6.11 1.50
C LEU A 6 -9.91 5.67 0.08
N THR A 7 -10.73 4.84 -0.56
CA THR A 7 -10.58 4.35 -1.93
C THR A 7 -10.49 5.48 -2.96
N VAL A 8 -11.31 6.52 -2.79
CA VAL A 8 -11.34 7.69 -3.70
C VAL A 8 -10.09 8.55 -3.53
N VAL A 9 -9.54 8.61 -2.31
CA VAL A 9 -8.31 9.35 -2.01
C VAL A 9 -7.09 8.62 -2.59
N SER A 10 -7.07 7.29 -2.53
CA SER A 10 -5.97 6.49 -3.07
C SER A 10 -5.80 6.63 -4.58
N LEU A 11 -6.88 6.57 -5.38
CA LEU A 11 -6.77 6.64 -6.84
C LEU A 11 -6.32 8.02 -7.34
N LYS A 12 -6.67 9.10 -6.64
CA LYS A 12 -6.19 10.46 -6.97
C LYS A 12 -4.68 10.62 -6.83
N LEU A 13 -4.03 9.81 -5.98
CA LEU A 13 -2.56 9.86 -5.84
C LEU A 13 -1.85 9.44 -7.12
N LEU A 14 -2.48 8.62 -7.97
CA LEU A 14 -1.90 8.18 -9.25
C LEU A 14 -1.96 9.26 -10.35
N GLU A 15 -2.66 10.38 -10.13
CA GLU A 15 -2.60 11.55 -11.02
C GLU A 15 -1.22 12.23 -10.96
N ASP A 16 -0.51 12.11 -9.83
CA ASP A 16 0.86 12.57 -9.71
C ASP A 16 1.80 11.64 -10.49
N LYS A 17 2.50 12.21 -11.47
CA LYS A 17 3.41 11.49 -12.37
C LYS A 17 4.52 10.75 -11.62
N LYS A 18 5.06 11.33 -10.55
CA LYS A 18 6.15 10.73 -9.77
C LYS A 18 5.63 9.55 -8.95
N ILE A 19 4.47 9.70 -8.31
CA ILE A 19 3.83 8.62 -7.56
C ILE A 19 3.45 7.47 -8.49
N ASN A 20 2.89 7.77 -9.66
CA ASN A 20 2.54 6.76 -10.65
C ASN A 20 3.76 5.96 -11.12
N GLN A 21 4.89 6.61 -11.41
CA GLN A 21 6.13 5.91 -11.76
C GLN A 21 6.66 4.99 -10.66
N ILE A 22 6.59 5.42 -9.40
CA ILE A 22 6.97 4.60 -8.25
C ILE A 22 6.03 3.39 -8.13
N TYR A 23 4.73 3.62 -8.28
CA TYR A 23 3.73 2.56 -8.21
C TYR A 23 3.89 1.53 -9.32
N LEU A 24 4.14 1.95 -10.56
CA LEU A 24 4.37 1.04 -11.69
C LEU A 24 5.54 0.09 -11.41
N ARG A 25 6.68 0.62 -10.93
CA ARG A 25 7.85 -0.20 -10.56
C ARG A 25 7.55 -1.16 -9.42
N PHE A 26 6.84 -0.68 -8.39
CA PHE A 26 6.40 -1.52 -7.28
C PHE A 26 5.51 -2.67 -7.76
N ARG A 27 4.49 -2.37 -8.57
CA ARG A 27 3.55 -3.33 -9.13
C ARG A 27 4.24 -4.38 -9.98
N GLU A 28 5.14 -3.98 -10.87
CA GLU A 28 5.93 -4.90 -11.71
C GLU A 28 6.82 -5.82 -10.87
N THR A 29 7.41 -5.29 -9.79
CA THR A 29 8.28 -6.06 -8.90
C THR A 29 7.48 -7.09 -8.11
N ILE A 30 6.32 -6.73 -7.57
CA ILE A 30 5.54 -7.59 -6.67
C ILE A 30 4.59 -8.53 -7.39
N SER A 31 4.13 -8.20 -8.61
CA SER A 31 3.11 -8.99 -9.32
C SER A 31 3.51 -10.44 -9.56
N SER A 32 4.80 -10.71 -9.76
CA SER A 32 5.35 -12.06 -9.95
C SER A 32 5.38 -12.90 -8.67
N PHE A 33 5.37 -12.25 -7.49
CA PHE A 33 5.45 -12.93 -6.20
C PHE A 33 4.09 -13.12 -5.55
N ILE A 34 3.23 -12.10 -5.61
CA ILE A 34 1.94 -12.08 -4.89
C ILE A 34 0.78 -12.41 -5.82
N GLY A 35 0.79 -11.87 -7.04
CA GLY A 35 -0.34 -11.99 -7.96
C GLY A 35 -1.66 -11.56 -7.31
N LYS A 36 -2.62 -12.48 -7.21
CA LYS A 36 -3.95 -12.24 -6.60
C LYS A 36 -4.08 -12.76 -5.17
N GLU A 37 -3.00 -13.27 -4.59
CA GLU A 37 -3.03 -13.80 -3.24
C GLU A 37 -3.14 -12.69 -2.20
N LYS A 38 -3.67 -13.06 -1.02
CA LYS A 38 -3.68 -12.16 0.13
C LYS A 38 -2.25 -11.99 0.64
N PHE A 39 -1.89 -10.78 1.04
CA PHE A 39 -0.54 -10.49 1.51
C PHE A 39 -0.50 -9.58 2.73
N ALA A 40 0.64 -9.55 3.39
CA ALA A 40 0.89 -8.68 4.54
C ALA A 40 2.21 -7.96 4.37
N ILE A 41 2.31 -6.77 4.97
CA ILE A 41 3.57 -6.02 5.08
C ILE A 41 3.80 -5.63 6.53
N ALA A 42 5.07 -5.60 6.92
CA ALA A 42 5.49 -4.99 8.16
C ALA A 42 5.66 -3.48 7.97
N VAL A 43 5.06 -2.69 8.85
CA VAL A 43 5.26 -1.24 8.93
C VAL A 43 5.89 -0.86 10.26
N SER A 44 6.90 0.00 10.24
CA SER A 44 7.59 0.48 11.44
C SER A 44 7.00 1.79 11.97
N GLY A 45 6.13 2.44 11.20
CA GLY A 45 5.65 3.79 11.46
C GLY A 45 6.54 4.89 10.88
N GLY A 46 7.69 4.54 10.30
CA GLY A 46 8.53 5.47 9.53
C GLY A 46 7.94 5.81 8.16
N SER A 47 8.37 6.93 7.58
CA SER A 47 7.89 7.44 6.29
C SER A 47 7.94 6.41 5.17
N ASP A 48 9.03 5.65 5.07
CA ASP A 48 9.23 4.69 3.99
C ASP A 48 8.25 3.52 4.09
N SER A 49 8.06 3.01 5.32
CA SER A 49 7.11 1.92 5.57
C SER A 49 5.65 2.36 5.38
N LEU A 50 5.34 3.62 5.69
CA LEU A 50 4.02 4.20 5.42
C LEU A 50 3.79 4.41 3.93
N ALA A 51 4.80 4.87 3.18
CA ALA A 51 4.74 4.95 1.73
C ALA A 51 4.50 3.57 1.11
N LEU A 52 5.19 2.53 1.59
CA LEU A 52 4.95 1.15 1.18
C LEU A 52 3.51 0.71 1.45
N SER A 53 2.92 1.09 2.59
CA SER A 53 1.53 0.74 2.89
C SER A 53 0.51 1.38 1.95
N ILE A 54 0.79 2.59 1.45
CA ILE A 54 -0.02 3.23 0.40
C ILE A 54 0.11 2.47 -0.91
N LEU A 55 1.33 2.12 -1.32
CA LEU A 55 1.56 1.35 -2.55
C LEU A 55 0.89 -0.04 -2.50
N ALA A 56 0.99 -0.72 -1.35
CA ALA A 56 0.30 -1.99 -1.10
C ALA A 56 -1.22 -1.83 -1.17
N LYS A 57 -1.77 -0.74 -0.62
CA LYS A 57 -3.21 -0.48 -0.71
C LYS A 57 -3.67 -0.23 -2.14
N LEU A 58 -2.89 0.50 -2.95
CA LEU A 58 -3.17 0.71 -4.37
C LEU A 58 -3.19 -0.61 -5.14
N TYR A 59 -2.19 -1.46 -4.90
CA TYR A 59 -2.11 -2.79 -5.51
C TYR A 59 -3.31 -3.67 -5.15
N SER A 60 -3.73 -3.62 -3.89
CA SER A 60 -4.90 -4.33 -3.39
C SER A 60 -6.19 -3.91 -4.09
N LEU A 61 -6.36 -2.61 -4.33
CA LEU A 61 -7.50 -2.09 -5.06
C LEU A 61 -7.47 -2.44 -6.55
N GLU A 62 -6.30 -2.44 -7.19
CA GLU A 62 -6.16 -2.78 -8.61
C GLU A 62 -6.38 -4.27 -8.87
N ASN A 63 -5.93 -5.15 -7.97
CA ASN A 63 -5.93 -6.60 -8.18
C ASN A 63 -7.08 -7.33 -7.48
N ASP A 64 -7.94 -6.60 -6.76
CA ASP A 64 -9.03 -7.16 -5.95
C ASP A 64 -8.53 -8.25 -4.97
N ASN A 65 -7.41 -7.99 -4.31
CA ASN A 65 -6.82 -8.87 -3.32
C ASN A 65 -6.76 -8.19 -1.95
N ASP A 66 -6.82 -8.98 -0.87
CA ASP A 66 -6.77 -8.45 0.49
C ASP A 66 -5.32 -8.20 0.92
N PHE A 67 -5.13 -7.12 1.69
CA PHE A 67 -3.85 -6.75 2.25
C PHE A 67 -3.96 -6.35 3.73
N VAL A 68 -2.97 -6.76 4.53
CA VAL A 68 -2.87 -6.42 5.96
C VAL A 68 -1.56 -5.70 6.28
N ALA A 69 -1.65 -4.51 6.88
CA ALA A 69 -0.49 -3.80 7.44
C ALA A 69 -0.29 -4.19 8.90
N LEU A 70 0.91 -4.64 9.26
CA LEU A 70 1.28 -5.07 10.60
C LEU A 70 2.29 -4.09 11.21
N ILE A 71 1.92 -3.44 12.32
CA ILE A 71 2.83 -2.61 13.12
C ILE A 71 3.16 -3.33 14.42
N ILE A 72 4.43 -3.32 14.82
CA ILE A 72 4.90 -3.93 16.06
C ILE A 72 5.31 -2.82 17.02
N ASP A 73 4.62 -2.74 18.15
CA ASP A 73 5.07 -1.95 19.30
C ASP A 73 6.12 -2.74 20.08
N HIS A 74 7.37 -2.33 19.95
CA HIS A 74 8.49 -2.95 20.67
C HIS A 74 8.64 -2.47 22.12
N LYS A 75 7.90 -1.43 22.55
CA LYS A 75 7.97 -0.85 23.91
C LYS A 75 9.38 -0.47 24.39
N LEU A 76 10.25 -0.08 23.45
CA LEU A 76 11.63 0.33 23.76
C LEU A 76 11.75 1.80 24.16
N ARG A 77 10.70 2.60 23.93
CA ARG A 77 10.57 4.01 24.28
C ARG A 77 9.13 4.33 24.63
#